data_AF-A0A3A6MZP1-F1
#
_entry.id   AF-A0A3A6MZP1-F1
#
_cell.length_a   1.000
_cell.length_b   1.000
_cell.length_c   1.000
_cell.angle_alpha   90.00
_cell.angle_beta   90.00
_cell.angle_gamma   90.00
#
_symmetry.space_group_name_H-M   'P 1'
#
loop_
_entity.id
_entity.type
_entity.pdbx_description
1 polymer ?
#
loop_
_entity_poly.entity_id
_entity_poly.type
_entity_poly.pdbx_seq_one_letter_code
_entity_poly.pdbx_strand_id
1 'polypeptide(L)'
;MRDDPLGLAATAITVAGVTGADVWGMAPRFQAGRLAKIESEYVEIAAANSDTNVLTAVRGRNGSTAAAHALGSAIYSWRAPEPVQQACIIQAVRQLERGFQGFGEARANADLGQMFWIKSLDPEAKELLQMYVW
;
A
#
# COMPACT_ATOMS: atom_id res chain seq x y z
N MET A 1 -23.99 1.57 -3.30
CA MET A 1 -24.26 0.69 -4.45
C MET A 1 -23.52 1.23 -5.67
N ARG A 2 -23.12 0.38 -6.60
CA ARG A 2 -22.39 0.68 -7.85
C ARG A 2 -23.35 0.39 -9.01
N ASP A 3 -23.34 1.18 -10.09
CA ASP A 3 -24.45 1.22 -11.08
C ASP A 3 -24.30 0.32 -12.32
N ASP A 4 -23.18 -0.38 -12.53
CA ASP A 4 -23.11 -1.41 -13.60
C ASP A 4 -22.12 -2.54 -13.25
N PRO A 5 -22.39 -3.80 -13.69
CA PRO A 5 -21.46 -4.91 -13.52
C PRO A 5 -20.14 -4.60 -14.24
N LEU A 6 -19.01 -4.93 -13.62
CA LEU A 6 -17.69 -4.69 -14.20
C LEU A 6 -17.40 -5.77 -15.24
N GLY A 7 -17.46 -5.42 -16.53
CA GLY A 7 -17.12 -6.36 -17.61
C GLY A 7 -15.66 -6.81 -17.61
N LEU A 8 -15.36 -7.90 -18.33
CA LEU A 8 -14.03 -8.53 -18.43
C LEU A 8 -12.90 -7.58 -18.83
N ALA A 9 -13.17 -6.59 -19.68
CA ALA A 9 -12.21 -5.60 -20.16
C ALA A 9 -12.48 -4.18 -19.66
N ALA A 10 -13.53 -3.98 -18.86
CA ALA A 10 -13.87 -2.66 -18.37
C ALA A 10 -12.85 -2.19 -17.32
N THR A 11 -12.48 -0.91 -17.44
CA THR A 11 -11.53 -0.23 -16.56
C THR A 11 -12.19 0.88 -15.75
N ALA A 12 -13.44 1.24 -16.07
CA ALA A 12 -14.22 2.20 -15.31
C ALA A 12 -15.03 1.50 -14.21
N ILE A 13 -14.92 2.02 -13.00
CA ILE A 13 -15.57 1.49 -11.80
C ILE A 13 -16.39 2.59 -11.14
N THR A 14 -17.69 2.60 -11.38
CA THR A 14 -18.61 3.49 -10.65
C THR A 14 -18.70 3.06 -9.19
N VAL A 15 -18.66 3.99 -8.25
CA VAL A 15 -18.81 3.70 -6.82
C VAL A 15 -19.81 4.67 -6.20
N ALA A 16 -20.33 4.35 -5.01
CA ALA A 16 -21.28 5.22 -4.33
C ALA A 16 -20.67 6.54 -3.81
N GLY A 17 -19.34 6.60 -3.72
CA GLY A 17 -18.65 7.75 -3.14
C GLY A 17 -17.14 7.53 -3.09
N VAL A 18 -16.40 8.49 -3.63
CA VAL A 18 -14.92 8.49 -3.64
C VAL A 18 -14.33 9.13 -2.39
N THR A 19 -14.94 10.21 -1.90
CA THR A 19 -14.34 11.13 -0.92
C THR A 19 -14.63 10.80 0.54
N GLY A 20 -15.62 9.95 0.82
CA GLY A 20 -15.98 9.58 2.19
C GLY A 20 -14.84 8.89 2.95
N ALA A 21 -15.03 8.65 4.24
CA ALA A 21 -14.13 7.80 5.00
C ALA A 21 -14.23 6.32 4.56
N ASP A 22 -13.12 5.60 4.67
CA ASP A 22 -13.10 4.14 4.63
C ASP A 22 -13.45 3.53 6.01
N VAL A 23 -13.34 2.20 6.13
CA VAL A 23 -13.65 1.48 7.37
C VAL A 23 -12.72 1.84 8.54
N TRP A 24 -11.57 2.46 8.26
CA TRP A 24 -10.63 2.95 9.26
C TRP A 24 -10.78 4.46 9.52
N GLY A 25 -11.84 5.10 9.03
CA GLY A 25 -12.10 6.52 9.24
C GLY A 25 -11.26 7.45 8.36
N MET A 26 -10.47 6.92 7.42
CA MET A 26 -9.57 7.72 6.60
C MET A 26 -10.24 8.16 5.30
N ALA A 27 -10.15 9.46 5.01
CA ALA A 27 -10.64 10.06 3.77
C ALA A 27 -9.46 10.55 2.90
N PRO A 28 -9.60 10.58 1.56
CA PRO A 28 -10.65 9.94 0.78
C PRO A 28 -10.56 8.40 0.77
N ARG A 29 -11.73 7.76 0.66
CA ARG A 29 -11.91 6.29 0.64
C ARG A 29 -11.10 5.65 -0.47
N PHE A 30 -11.15 6.24 -1.67
CA PHE A 30 -10.41 5.80 -2.84
C PHE A 30 -9.42 6.88 -3.28
N GLN A 31 -8.23 6.45 -3.67
CA GLN A 31 -7.14 7.31 -4.15
C GLN A 31 -6.38 6.60 -5.25
N ALA A 32 -5.80 7.37 -6.17
CA ALA A 32 -4.87 6.86 -7.16
C ALA A 32 -3.66 6.18 -6.47
N GLY A 33 -3.14 5.13 -7.09
CA GLY A 33 -2.03 4.30 -6.58
C GLY A 33 -2.40 3.28 -5.52
N ARG A 34 -3.68 3.24 -5.06
CA ARG A 34 -4.12 2.21 -4.11
C ARG A 34 -4.50 0.92 -4.80
N LEU A 35 -4.16 -0.19 -4.16
CA LEU A 35 -4.64 -1.51 -4.54
C LEU A 35 -6.00 -1.79 -3.90
N ALA A 36 -6.93 -2.32 -4.68
CA ALA A 36 -8.19 -2.84 -4.23
C ALA A 36 -8.37 -4.29 -4.68
N LYS A 37 -9.27 -5.02 -4.02
CA LYS A 37 -9.63 -6.40 -4.33
C LYS A 37 -11.12 -6.50 -4.57
N ILE A 38 -11.50 -7.18 -5.64
CA ILE A 38 -12.89 -7.50 -5.99
C ILE A 38 -12.93 -9.02 -6.22
N GLU A 39 -13.67 -9.73 -5.36
CA GLU A 39 -13.67 -11.21 -5.34
C GLU A 39 -12.25 -11.79 -5.30
N SER A 40 -11.77 -12.41 -6.38
CA SER A 40 -10.41 -12.98 -6.49
C SER A 40 -9.45 -12.11 -7.31
N GLU A 41 -9.88 -10.95 -7.80
CA GLU A 41 -9.05 -10.05 -8.59
C GLU A 41 -8.48 -8.90 -7.74
N TYR A 42 -7.20 -8.61 -7.95
CA TYR A 42 -6.58 -7.35 -7.52
C TYR A 42 -6.58 -6.32 -8.63
N VAL A 43 -7.05 -5.12 -8.31
CA VAL A 43 -7.12 -3.97 -9.21
C VAL A 43 -6.39 -2.78 -8.60
N GLU A 44 -5.56 -2.10 -9.38
CA GLU A 44 -4.93 -0.84 -8.95
C GLU A 44 -5.79 0.33 -9.42
N ILE A 45 -6.06 1.28 -8.53
CA ILE A 45 -6.78 2.50 -8.86
C ILE A 45 -5.79 3.47 -9.52
N ALA A 46 -5.88 3.64 -10.84
CA ALA A 46 -5.06 4.62 -11.56
C ALA A 46 -5.56 6.06 -11.36
N ALA A 47 -6.87 6.24 -11.24
CA ALA A 47 -7.48 7.54 -10.97
C ALA A 47 -8.80 7.38 -10.21
N ALA A 48 -9.17 8.41 -9.45
CA ALA A 48 -10.45 8.46 -8.75
C ALA A 48 -11.07 9.84 -8.99
N ASN A 49 -12.20 9.87 -9.71
CA ASN A 49 -12.94 11.09 -10.00
C ASN A 49 -14.06 11.25 -8.96
N SER A 50 -13.95 12.26 -8.09
CA SER A 50 -14.93 12.55 -7.05
C SER A 50 -16.21 13.20 -7.55
N ASP A 51 -16.18 13.84 -8.72
CA ASP A 51 -17.34 14.53 -9.28
C ASP A 51 -18.33 13.53 -9.90
N THR A 52 -17.80 12.51 -10.57
CA THR A 52 -18.60 11.44 -11.20
C THR A 52 -18.67 10.15 -10.38
N ASN A 53 -17.91 10.06 -9.28
CA ASN A 53 -17.70 8.85 -8.49
C ASN A 53 -17.27 7.63 -9.33
N VAL A 54 -16.38 7.85 -10.30
CA VAL A 54 -15.82 6.79 -11.14
C VAL A 54 -14.33 6.62 -10.82
N LEU A 55 -13.92 5.38 -10.57
CA LEU A 55 -12.51 4.99 -10.48
C LEU A 55 -12.05 4.45 -11.84
N THR A 56 -10.86 4.85 -12.25
CA THR A 56 -10.15 4.20 -13.36
C THR A 56 -9.23 3.15 -12.76
N ALA A 57 -9.41 1.90 -13.16
CA ALA A 57 -8.69 0.76 -12.60
C ALA A 57 -7.79 0.08 -13.65
N VAL A 58 -6.58 -0.30 -13.23
CA VAL A 58 -5.75 -1.26 -13.94
C VAL A 58 -5.99 -2.64 -13.35
N ARG A 59 -6.41 -3.56 -14.22
CA ARG A 59 -6.90 -4.90 -13.89
C ARG A 59 -5.77 -5.92 -13.76
N GLY A 60 -6.03 -7.06 -13.10
CA GLY A 60 -5.11 -8.19 -13.07
C GLY A 60 -3.76 -7.94 -12.38
N ARG A 61 -3.75 -7.23 -11.23
CA ARG A 61 -2.52 -6.93 -10.49
C ARG A 61 -2.08 -8.10 -9.60
N ASN A 62 -0.82 -8.08 -9.17
CA ASN A 62 -0.25 -9.04 -8.23
C ASN A 62 -0.52 -10.51 -8.61
N GLY A 63 -0.49 -10.82 -9.92
CA GLY A 63 -0.70 -12.17 -10.44
C GLY A 63 -2.16 -12.62 -10.55
N SER A 64 -3.14 -11.76 -10.26
CA SER A 64 -4.55 -12.08 -10.54
C SER A 64 -4.90 -11.89 -12.02
N THR A 65 -6.01 -12.47 -12.45
CA THR A 65 -6.58 -12.32 -13.79
C THR A 65 -7.82 -11.43 -13.77
N ALA A 66 -8.02 -10.64 -14.82
CA ALA A 66 -9.21 -9.82 -14.97
C ALA A 66 -10.45 -10.71 -15.15
N ALA A 67 -11.48 -10.49 -14.33
CA ALA A 67 -12.74 -11.22 -14.35
C ALA A 67 -13.95 -10.29 -14.55
N ALA A 68 -15.08 -10.82 -15.01
CA ALA A 68 -16.34 -10.06 -14.90
C ALA A 68 -16.80 -10.09 -13.44
N HIS A 69 -17.26 -8.96 -12.91
CA HIS A 69 -17.82 -8.89 -11.56
C HIS A 69 -19.27 -8.42 -11.61
N ALA A 70 -20.12 -9.10 -10.86
CA ALA A 70 -21.52 -8.74 -10.75
C ALA A 70 -21.69 -7.36 -10.10
N LEU A 71 -22.84 -6.73 -10.37
CA LEU A 71 -23.25 -5.50 -9.72
C LEU A 71 -23.23 -5.69 -8.19
N GLY A 72 -22.70 -4.70 -7.46
CA GLY A 72 -22.67 -4.74 -6.00
C GLY A 72 -21.59 -5.65 -5.39
N SER A 73 -20.72 -6.26 -6.21
CA SER A 73 -19.54 -7.00 -5.71
C SER A 73 -18.73 -6.14 -4.74
N ALA A 74 -18.38 -6.72 -3.58
CA ALA A 74 -17.66 -6.01 -2.54
C ALA A 74 -16.26 -5.60 -3.03
N ILE A 75 -15.90 -4.34 -2.77
CA ILE A 75 -14.59 -3.79 -3.07
C ILE A 75 -13.85 -3.60 -1.75
N TYR A 76 -12.76 -4.33 -1.58
CA TYR A 76 -11.89 -4.22 -0.42
C TYR A 76 -10.68 -3.35 -0.77
N SER A 77 -10.37 -2.32 0.03
CA SER A 77 -9.12 -1.57 -0.12
C SER A 77 -8.00 -2.27 0.65
N TRP A 78 -6.83 -2.39 0.01
CA TRP A 78 -5.65 -2.91 0.69
C TRP A 78 -4.93 -1.79 1.43
N ARG A 79 -4.49 -2.07 2.66
CA ARG A 79 -3.60 -1.23 3.45
C ARG A 79 -2.47 -2.09 4.00
N ALA A 80 -1.26 -1.55 3.99
CA ALA A 80 -0.14 -2.19 4.66
C ALA A 80 -0.47 -2.33 6.16
N PRO A 81 -0.14 -3.45 6.81
CA PRO A 81 -0.35 -3.61 8.24
C PRO A 81 0.53 -2.63 9.02
N GLU A 82 0.10 -2.26 10.22
CA GLU A 82 0.77 -1.23 11.05
C GLU A 82 2.27 -1.48 11.28
N PRO A 83 2.75 -2.70 11.57
CA PRO A 83 4.18 -2.94 11.77
C PRO A 83 5.02 -2.63 10.52
N VAL A 84 4.46 -2.87 9.33
CA VAL A 84 5.15 -2.56 8.05
C VAL A 84 5.21 -1.05 7.84
N GLN A 85 4.14 -0.32 8.18
CA GLN A 85 4.14 1.14 8.11
C GLN A 85 5.18 1.74 9.05
N GLN A 86 5.22 1.27 10.29
CA GLN A 86 6.20 1.71 11.30
C GLN A 86 7.64 1.40 10.87
N ALA A 87 7.90 0.18 10.37
CA ALA A 87 9.22 -0.19 9.87
C ALA A 87 9.68 0.72 8.72
N CYS A 88 8.78 1.08 7.79
CA CYS A 88 9.08 2.03 6.71
C CYS A 88 9.43 3.43 7.25
N ILE A 89 8.68 3.93 8.24
CA ILE A 89 8.94 5.24 8.86
C ILE A 89 10.30 5.23 9.56
N ILE A 90 10.57 4.22 10.39
CA ILE A 90 11.85 4.06 11.10
C ILE A 90 13.00 4.05 10.08
N GLN A 91 12.90 3.20 9.06
CA GLN A 91 13.94 3.10 8.03
C GLN A 91 14.15 4.43 7.31
N ALA A 92 13.09 5.13 6.89
CA ALA A 92 13.20 6.39 6.17
C ALA A 92 13.86 7.48 7.03
N VAL A 93 13.43 7.63 8.29
CA VAL A 93 13.98 8.63 9.21
C VAL A 93 15.44 8.34 9.54
N ARG A 94 15.78 7.07 9.85
CA ARG A 94 17.15 6.68 10.19
C ARG A 94 18.10 6.84 9.01
N GLN A 95 17.67 6.51 7.80
CA GLN A 95 18.47 6.73 6.60
C GLN A 95 18.68 8.23 6.32
N LEU A 96 17.66 9.06 6.54
CA LEU A 96 17.79 10.50 6.43
C LEU A 96 18.78 11.08 7.46
N GLU A 97 18.68 10.68 8.73
CA GLU A 97 19.61 11.09 9.79
C GLU A 97 21.06 10.70 9.47
N ARG A 98 21.28 9.50 8.92
CA ARG A 98 22.60 9.05 8.45
C ARG A 98 23.13 9.93 7.32
N GLY A 99 22.25 10.33 6.40
CA GLY A 99 22.62 11.24 5.31
C GLY A 99 23.12 12.59 5.81
N PHE A 100 22.48 13.16 6.83
CA PHE A 100 22.93 14.42 7.45
C PHE A 100 24.25 14.28 8.21
N GLN A 101 24.55 13.10 8.74
CA GLN A 101 25.81 12.81 9.45
C GLN A 101 26.95 12.37 8.51
N GLY A 102 26.79 12.59 7.20
CA GLY A 102 27.83 12.28 6.20
C GLY A 102 28.05 10.79 5.99
N PHE A 103 27.05 9.95 6.26
CA PHE A 103 27.12 8.49 6.11
C PHE A 103 28.38 7.87 6.76
N GLY A 104 28.78 8.31 7.97
CA GLY A 104 29.98 7.79 8.63
C GLY A 104 30.06 6.25 8.60
N GLU A 105 30.95 5.71 7.77
CA GLU A 105 30.76 4.40 7.10
C GLU A 105 30.85 3.16 7.98
N ALA A 106 31.32 3.29 9.21
CA ALA A 106 31.32 2.23 10.21
C ALA A 106 31.58 2.87 11.57
N ARG A 107 30.54 3.02 12.39
CA ARG A 107 30.76 3.29 13.83
C ARG A 107 30.80 1.95 14.54
N ALA A 108 32.00 1.50 14.91
CA ALA A 108 32.15 0.39 15.83
C ALA A 108 31.73 0.88 17.22
N ASN A 109 30.58 0.40 17.72
CA ASN A 109 30.24 0.58 19.13
C ASN A 109 30.84 -0.60 19.90
N ALA A 110 31.94 -0.34 20.61
CA ALA A 110 32.69 -1.35 21.36
C ALA A 110 31.83 -2.02 22.47
N ASP A 111 30.80 -1.34 22.99
CA ASP A 111 29.92 -1.88 24.03
C ASP A 111 28.88 -2.88 23.51
N LEU A 112 28.54 -2.83 22.20
CA LEU A 112 27.51 -3.69 21.59
C LEU A 112 28.10 -4.82 20.72
N GLY A 113 29.41 -4.83 20.47
CA GLY A 113 30.09 -5.91 19.74
C GLY A 113 29.59 -6.16 18.30
N GLN A 114 28.82 -5.23 17.72
CA GLN A 114 28.20 -5.38 16.40
C GLN A 114 28.68 -4.29 15.43
N MET A 115 29.05 -4.71 14.22
CA MET A 115 29.26 -3.79 13.10
C MET A 115 27.94 -3.51 12.39
N PHE A 116 27.48 -2.26 12.38
CA PHE A 116 26.30 -1.84 11.64
C PHE A 116 26.68 -1.54 10.19
N TRP A 117 26.25 -2.39 9.26
CA TRP A 117 26.35 -2.12 7.83
C TRP A 117 25.30 -1.09 7.41
N ILE A 118 25.73 0.05 6.86
CA ILE A 118 24.85 1.17 6.42
C ILE A 118 23.80 0.73 5.38
N LYS A 119 24.12 -0.27 4.55
CA LYS A 119 23.23 -0.82 3.52
C LYS A 119 22.25 -1.87 4.04
N SER A 120 22.00 -1.94 5.34
CA SER A 120 21.06 -2.89 5.92
C SER A 120 19.82 -2.18 6.51
N LEU A 121 18.71 -2.91 6.62
CA LEU A 121 17.55 -2.45 7.37
C LEU A 121 17.94 -2.20 8.84
N ASP A 122 17.39 -1.13 9.40
CA ASP A 122 17.49 -0.80 10.82
C ASP A 122 17.05 -2.01 11.67
N PRO A 123 17.74 -2.31 12.80
CA PRO A 123 17.43 -3.49 13.61
C PRO A 123 15.97 -3.54 14.07
N GLU A 124 15.42 -2.40 14.48
CA GLU A 124 14.02 -2.25 14.88
C GLU A 124 13.05 -2.48 13.71
N ALA A 125 13.36 -1.93 12.53
CA ALA A 125 12.58 -2.19 11.32
C ALA A 125 12.64 -3.66 10.91
N LYS A 126 13.79 -4.34 11.08
CA LYS A 126 13.90 -5.79 10.84
C LYS A 126 13.01 -6.58 11.78
N GLU A 127 13.03 -6.28 13.08
CA GLU A 127 12.22 -6.98 14.07
C GLU A 127 10.72 -6.87 13.76
N LEU A 128 10.24 -5.67 13.44
CA LEU A 128 8.85 -5.45 13.02
C LEU A 128 8.47 -6.23 11.74
N LEU A 129 9.45 -6.46 10.86
CA LEU A 129 9.26 -7.18 9.60
C LEU A 129 9.47 -8.69 9.71
N GLN A 130 10.03 -9.22 10.80
CA GLN A 130 10.36 -10.65 10.93
C GLN A 130 9.17 -11.57 10.69
N MET A 131 7.97 -11.18 11.14
CA MET A 131 6.74 -11.95 10.91
C MET A 131 6.32 -12.02 9.43
N TYR A 132 6.78 -11.08 8.60
CA TYR A 132 6.38 -10.94 7.21
C TYR A 132 7.43 -11.46 6.23
N VAL A 133 8.59 -11.90 6.72
CA VAL A 133 9.69 -12.45 5.93
C VAL A 133 9.77 -13.95 6.22
N TRP A 134 9.58 -14.76 5.18
CA TRP A 134 9.71 -16.23 5.21
C TRP A 134 11.09 -16.70 4.79
#